data_AF-A0A9D1YEI0-F1
#
_entry.id   AF-A0A9D1YEI0-F1
#
_cell.length_a   1.000
_cell.length_b   1.000
_cell.length_c   1.000
_cell.angle_alpha   90.00
_cell.angle_beta   90.00
_cell.angle_gamma   90.00
#
_symmetry.space_group_name_H-M   'P 1'
#
loop_
_entity.id
_entity.type
_entity.pdbx_description
1 polymer ?
#
loop_
_entity_poly.entity_id
_entity_poly.type
_entity_poly.pdbx_seq_one_letter_code
_entity_poly.pdbx_strand_id
1 'polypeptide(L)' 'MFGKNKKKNKLFGGSVTPDCRYCQHNSAEDGEAVCCAVNQDPGEDCACREFSYDPLRRTPENLPPLPKFDPEDFSL' A
#
# COMPACT_ATOMS: atom_id res chain seq x y z
N MET A 1 -27.73 -24.22 11.59
CA MET A 1 -26.64 -23.62 12.38
C MET A 1 -25.92 -22.60 11.50
N PHE A 2 -26.31 -21.33 11.56
CA PHE A 2 -25.63 -20.28 10.79
C PHE A 2 -24.62 -19.59 11.70
N GLY A 3 -23.40 -20.12 11.73
CA GLY A 3 -22.27 -19.47 12.40
C GLY A 3 -22.03 -18.12 11.73
N LYS A 4 -22.35 -17.04 12.43
CA LYS A 4 -22.03 -15.68 11.99
C LYS A 4 -20.50 -15.61 11.84
N ASN A 5 -20.02 -15.55 10.60
CA ASN A 5 -18.62 -15.24 10.31
C ASN A 5 -18.34 -13.84 10.89
N LYS A 6 -17.76 -13.82 12.09
CA LYS A 6 -17.27 -12.60 12.73
C LYS A 6 -16.22 -12.03 11.78
N LYS A 7 -16.52 -10.90 11.14
CA LYS A 7 -15.53 -10.18 10.33
C LYS A 7 -14.35 -9.92 11.26
N LYS A 8 -13.24 -10.64 11.04
CA LYS A 8 -12.01 -10.41 11.79
C LYS A 8 -11.59 -8.99 11.45
N ASN A 9 -11.56 -8.11 12.45
CA ASN A 9 -11.03 -6.76 12.25
C ASN A 9 -9.59 -6.93 11.75
N LYS A 10 -9.35 -6.58 10.49
CA LYS A 10 -8.01 -6.68 9.90
C LYS A 10 -7.12 -5.70 10.67
N LEU A 11 -5.98 -6.17 11.15
CA LEU A 11 -5.01 -5.34 11.87
C LEU A 11 -4.41 -4.26 10.96
N PHE A 12 -4.35 -4.52 9.65
CA PHE A 12 -3.80 -3.63 8.63
C PHE A 12 -4.68 -3.60 7.37
N GLY A 13 -4.57 -2.54 6.56
CA GLY A 13 -5.25 -2.44 5.26
C GLY A 13 -6.75 -2.11 5.31
N GLY A 14 -7.27 -1.64 6.45
CA GLY A 14 -8.69 -1.31 6.60
C GLY A 14 -9.14 -0.03 5.88
N SER A 15 -8.21 0.90 5.64
CA SER A 15 -8.45 2.20 4.99
C SER A 15 -7.57 2.41 3.76
N VAL A 16 -6.91 1.36 3.29
CA VAL A 16 -5.99 1.45 2.14
C VAL A 16 -6.78 1.16 0.87
N THR A 17 -6.63 2.02 -0.14
CA THR A 17 -7.19 1.79 -1.47
C THR A 17 -6.59 0.50 -2.04
N PRO A 18 -7.41 -0.45 -2.51
CA PRO A 18 -6.92 -1.70 -3.07
C PRO A 18 -6.10 -1.40 -4.33
N ASP A 19 -4.87 -1.93 -4.39
CA ASP A 19 -3.93 -1.79 -5.49
C ASP A 19 -3.04 -3.03 -5.53
N CYS A 20 -2.84 -3.63 -6.71
CA CYS A 20 -1.96 -4.78 -6.91
C CYS A 20 -0.52 -4.54 -6.43
N ARG A 21 -0.04 -3.29 -6.37
CA ARG A 21 1.28 -2.93 -5.79
C ARG A 21 1.41 -3.38 -4.34
N TYR A 22 0.33 -3.32 -3.57
CA TYR A 22 0.30 -3.67 -2.16
C TYR A 22 -0.25 -5.07 -1.91
N CYS A 23 -0.35 -5.90 -2.95
CA CYS A 23 -0.88 -7.25 -2.83
C CYS A 23 0.19 -8.23 -2.38
N GLN A 24 -0.14 -9.12 -1.44
CA GLN A 24 0.71 -10.24 -1.03
C GLN A 24 1.08 -11.16 -2.20
N HIS A 25 0.23 -11.22 -3.23
CA HIS A 25 0.39 -12.07 -4.42
C HIS A 25 1.13 -11.38 -5.58
N ASN A 26 1.61 -10.15 -5.38
CA ASN A 26 2.36 -9.47 -6.41
C ASN A 26 3.75 -10.14 -6.55
N SER A 27 4.15 -10.48 -7.78
CA SER A 27 5.41 -11.19 -8.05
C SER A 27 6.47 -10.28 -8.69
N ALA A 28 6.18 -9.00 -8.79
CA ALA A 28 7.10 -8.02 -9.33
C ALA A 28 8.28 -7.78 -8.38
N GLU A 29 9.40 -7.45 -8.99
CA GLU A 29 10.58 -6.92 -8.33
C GLU A 29 10.32 -5.46 -7.94
N ASP A 30 10.99 -4.96 -6.88
CA ASP A 30 10.76 -3.63 -6.30
C ASP A 30 10.59 -2.53 -7.36
N GLY A 31 9.38 -1.96 -7.44
CA GLY A 31 9.04 -0.82 -8.30
C GLY A 31 8.11 -1.12 -9.47
N GLU A 32 7.93 -2.38 -9.87
CA GLU A 32 6.97 -2.75 -10.90
C GLU A 32 5.64 -3.25 -10.30
N ALA A 33 4.52 -2.86 -10.88
CA ALA A 33 3.21 -3.37 -10.50
C ALA A 33 2.82 -4.48 -11.46
N VAL A 34 3.52 -5.63 -11.42
CA VAL A 34 3.05 -6.79 -12.16
C VAL A 34 1.79 -7.27 -11.46
N CYS A 35 0.68 -7.27 -12.21
CA CYS A 35 -0.58 -7.86 -11.77
C CYS A 35 -0.30 -9.20 -11.09
N CYS A 36 -0.97 -9.44 -9.95
CA CYS A 36 -0.88 -10.65 -9.13
C CYS A 36 -0.56 -11.88 -9.98
N ALA A 37 0.24 -12.84 -9.49
CA ALA A 37 0.67 -14.08 -10.17
C ALA A 37 -0.41 -14.84 -10.98
N VAL A 38 -1.68 -14.49 -10.75
CA VAL A 38 -2.91 -14.86 -11.44
C VAL A 38 -3.04 -14.31 -12.88
N ASN A 39 -2.17 -13.42 -13.38
CA ASN A 39 -2.24 -12.85 -14.75
C ASN A 39 -3.62 -12.27 -15.11
N GLN A 40 -4.30 -11.63 -14.16
CA GLN A 40 -5.59 -11.00 -14.43
C GLN A 40 -5.43 -9.51 -14.63
N ASP A 41 -6.12 -8.99 -15.66
CA ASP A 41 -6.29 -7.57 -15.86
C ASP A 41 -7.06 -6.99 -14.66
N PRO A 42 -6.50 -6.00 -13.95
CA PRO A 42 -7.09 -5.44 -12.74
C PRO A 42 -8.32 -4.56 -13.02
N GLY A 43 -8.69 -4.34 -14.29
CA GLY A 43 -9.80 -3.49 -14.68
C GLY A 43 -9.65 -2.06 -14.17
N GLU A 44 -10.78 -1.35 -14.02
CA GLU A 44 -10.82 0.04 -13.54
C GLU A 44 -10.46 0.19 -12.05
N ASP A 45 -10.54 -0.89 -11.26
CA ASP A 45 -10.33 -0.85 -9.82
C ASP A 45 -8.85 -0.99 -9.40
N CYS A 46 -7.93 -1.13 -10.36
CA CYS A 46 -6.47 -1.27 -10.14
C CYS A 46 -6.07 -2.42 -9.19
N ALA A 47 -6.99 -3.34 -8.87
CA ALA A 47 -6.79 -4.41 -7.90
C ALA A 47 -7.30 -5.76 -8.43
N CYS A 48 -6.54 -6.83 -8.17
CA CYS A 48 -6.93 -8.18 -8.54
C CYS A 48 -8.08 -8.69 -7.64
N ARG A 49 -8.92 -9.60 -8.15
CA ARG A 49 -10.05 -10.18 -7.40
C ARG A 49 -9.67 -10.84 -6.07
N GLU A 50 -8.45 -11.35 -5.99
CA GLU A 50 -7.89 -11.99 -4.80
C GLU A 50 -6.96 -11.05 -4.02
N PHE A 51 -7.22 -9.74 -4.05
CA PHE A 51 -6.40 -8.76 -3.35
C PHE A 51 -6.29 -9.08 -1.85
N SER A 52 -5.05 -9.27 -1.40
CA SER A 52 -4.67 -9.43 0.01
C SER A 52 -3.62 -8.39 0.34
N TYR A 53 -3.91 -7.49 1.28
CA TYR A 53 -3.00 -6.40 1.64
C TYR A 53 -1.75 -6.91 2.34
N ASP A 54 -0.57 -6.58 1.80
CA ASP A 54 0.74 -6.83 2.38
C ASP A 54 1.35 -5.51 2.88
N PRO A 55 1.40 -5.28 4.21
CA PRO A 55 1.95 -4.06 4.79
C PRO A 55 3.42 -3.82 4.45
N LEU A 56 4.21 -4.87 4.16
CA LEU A 56 5.64 -4.76 3.89
C LEU A 56 5.94 -4.16 2.52
N ARG A 57 4.99 -4.23 1.59
CA ARG A 57 5.11 -3.65 0.23
C ARG A 57 4.78 -2.18 0.17
N ARG A 58 4.25 -1.61 1.26
CA ARG A 58 3.95 -0.18 1.31
C ARG A 58 5.22 0.58 1.66
N THR A 59 5.78 1.30 0.71
CA THR A 59 6.83 2.28 0.99
C THR A 59 6.22 3.46 1.76
N PRO A 60 6.74 3.83 2.95
CA PRO A 60 6.30 5.03 3.66
C PRO A 60 6.63 6.28 2.83
N GLU A 61 5.81 7.32 2.97
CA GLU A 61 6.08 8.60 2.32
C GLU A 61 7.38 9.20 2.88
N ASN A 62 8.19 9.76 1.98
CA ASN A 62 9.40 10.46 2.39
C ASN A 62 9.02 11.68 3.22
N LEU A 63 9.81 11.93 4.27
CA LEU A 63 9.71 13.17 5.04
C LEU A 63 9.87 14.38 4.10
N PRO A 64 9.17 15.48 4.36
CA PRO A 64 9.37 16.71 3.60
C PRO A 64 10.84 17.16 3.71
N PRO A 65 11.35 17.89 2.71
CA PRO A 65 12.71 18.40 2.76
C PRO A 65 12.91 19.30 3.99
N LEU A 66 14.09 19.25 4.59
CA LEU A 66 14.44 20.12 5.69
C LEU A 66 14.35 21.59 5.24
N PRO A 67 13.83 22.49 6.09
CA PRO A 67 13.87 23.92 5.81
C PRO A 67 15.31 24.38 5.62
N LYS A 68 15.50 25.28 4.66
CA LYS A 68 16.78 25.97 4.46
C LYS A 68 16.77 27.21 5.35
N PHE A 69 17.84 27.39 6.11
CA PHE A 69 18.05 28.57 6.94
C PHE A 69 19.32 29.26 6.51
N ASP A 70 19.30 30.59 6.51
CA ASP A 70 20.47 31.42 6.31
C ASP A 70 21.08 31.81 7.67
N PRO A 71 22.39 32.10 7.77
CA PRO A 71 23.04 32.48 9.02
C PRO A 71 22.34 33.64 9.77
N GLU A 72 21.74 34.54 9.00
CA GLU A 72 20.99 35.71 9.45
C GLU A 72 19.73 35.34 10.25
N ASP A 73 19.10 34.19 9.97
CA ASP A 73 17.94 33.66 10.71
C ASP A 73 18.27 33.33 12.18
N PHE A 74 19.56 33.23 12.50
CA PHE A 74 20.06 32.94 13.84
C PHE A 74 20.67 34.17 14.53
N SER A 75 20.55 35.36 13.92
CA SER A 75 21.00 36.61 14.54
C SER A 75 19.94 37.18 15.51
N LEU A 76 20.40 37.75 16.64
CA LEU A 76 19.57 38.21 17.76
C LEU A 76 19.35 39.73 17.74
#